data_AF-A0A0D2ZW41-F1
#
_entry.id   AF-A0A0D2ZW41-F1
#
_cell.length_a   1.000
_cell.length_b   1.000
_cell.length_c   1.000
_cell.angle_alpha   90.00
_cell.angle_beta   90.00
_cell.angle_gamma   90.00
#
_symmetry.space_group_name_H-M   'P 1'
#
loop_
_entity.id
_entity.type
_entity.pdbx_description
1 polymer ?
#
loop_
_entity_poly.entity_id
_entity_poly.type
_entity_poly.pdbx_seq_one_letter_code
_entity_poly.pdbx_strand_id
1 'polypeptide(L)' 'MEAETDATKGQESKQQIRDEELFKAAESGNFLVFMSLSLQQLAKSISFRNEDGRSLLHVSASFGHSQ' A
#
# COMPACT_ATOMS: atom_id res chain seq x y z
N MET A 1 21.85 6.65 13.34
CA MET A 1 21.40 7.11 12.02
C MET A 1 20.24 6.22 11.65
N GLU A 2 19.02 6.61 12.01
CA GLU A 2 17.81 5.89 11.65
C GLU A 2 16.85 6.94 11.10
N ALA A 3 16.51 6.76 9.83
CA ALA A 3 15.95 7.79 8.99
C ALA A 3 14.50 8.08 9.39
N GLU A 4 14.27 9.33 9.74
CA GLU A 4 13.02 10.05 9.62
C GLU A 4 12.41 9.78 8.23
N THR A 5 11.23 9.18 8.18
CA THR A 5 10.40 9.19 6.97
C THR A 5 9.04 9.77 7.31
N ASP A 6 8.99 11.09 7.11
CA ASP A 6 7.83 11.92 6.83
C ASP A 6 6.83 11.18 5.92
N ALA A 7 5.75 10.67 6.52
CA ALA A 7 4.59 10.18 5.78
C ALA A 7 3.71 11.39 5.47
N THR A 8 3.95 11.95 4.29
CA THR A 8 3.20 13.02 3.63
C THR A 8 1.69 12.89 3.83
N LYS A 9 1.14 13.69 4.73
CA LYS A 9 -0.30 13.92 4.90
C LYS A 9 -0.80 14.84 3.79
N GLY A 10 -0.82 14.34 2.56
CA GLY A 10 -1.38 15.03 1.39
C GLY A 10 -2.86 14.71 1.23
N GLN A 11 -3.71 15.67 1.62
CA GLN A 11 -5.13 15.69 1.26
C GLN A 11 -5.30 15.54 -0.25
N GLU A 12 -6.16 14.64 -0.77
CA GLU A 12 -6.91 14.89 -2.01
C GLU A 12 -8.10 13.91 -2.22
N SER A 13 -9.26 14.36 -1.75
CA SER A 13 -10.55 14.37 -2.46
C SER A 13 -10.93 13.18 -3.37
N LYS A 14 -11.84 12.37 -2.81
CA LYS A 14 -12.91 11.56 -3.43
C LYS A 14 -12.67 10.09 -3.81
N GLN A 15 -11.47 9.62 -4.14
CA GLN A 15 -11.22 8.17 -4.36
C GLN A 15 -9.78 7.72 -4.03
N GLN A 16 -9.06 8.46 -3.19
CA GLN A 16 -7.72 8.08 -2.75
C GLN A 16 -7.85 6.94 -1.72
N ILE A 17 -7.65 5.70 -2.16
CA ILE A 17 -7.56 4.55 -1.24
C ILE A 17 -6.37 4.84 -0.33
N ARG A 18 -6.64 4.91 0.99
CA ARG A 18 -5.60 5.22 1.98
C ARG A 18 -4.56 4.11 2.00
N ASP A 19 -3.33 4.48 2.32
CA ASP A 19 -2.19 3.57 2.37
C ASP A 19 -2.47 2.40 3.32
N GLU A 20 -3.11 2.70 4.46
CA GLU A 20 -3.61 1.73 5.43
C GLU A 20 -4.57 0.69 4.81
N GLU A 21 -5.49 1.12 3.93
CA GLU A 21 -6.45 0.22 3.27
C GLU A 21 -5.77 -0.66 2.23
N LEU A 22 -4.69 -0.17 1.58
CA LEU A 22 -3.88 -0.99 0.68
C LEU A 22 -3.14 -2.08 1.45
N PHE A 23 -2.53 -1.75 2.59
CA PHE A 23 -1.86 -2.74 3.43
C PHE A 23 -2.85 -3.78 3.94
N LYS A 24 -4.01 -3.35 4.42
CA LYS A 24 -5.08 -4.23 4.87
C LYS A 24 -5.62 -5.12 3.73
N ALA A 25 -5.70 -4.60 2.51
CA ALA A 25 -6.05 -5.38 1.34
C ALA A 25 -4.97 -6.40 0.98
N ALA A 26 -3.68 -6.07 1.12
CA ALA A 26 -2.58 -7.02 0.92
C ALA A 26 -2.58 -8.13 1.98
N GLU A 27 -2.78 -7.79 3.26
CA GLU A 27 -2.94 -8.74 4.37
C GLU A 27 -4.14 -9.66 4.18
N SER A 28 -5.27 -9.11 3.72
CA SER A 28 -6.49 -9.87 3.49
C SER A 28 -6.52 -10.61 2.14
N GLY A 29 -5.58 -10.34 1.22
CA GLY A 29 -5.55 -10.95 -0.12
C GLY A 29 -6.56 -10.37 -1.10
N ASN A 30 -7.04 -9.16 -0.83
CA ASN A 30 -8.10 -8.52 -1.58
C ASN A 30 -7.53 -7.79 -2.82
N PHE A 31 -7.20 -8.55 -3.86
CA PHE A 31 -6.66 -8.04 -5.12
C PHE A 31 -7.62 -7.10 -5.88
N LEU A 32 -8.93 -7.18 -5.60
CA LEU A 32 -9.96 -6.33 -6.22
C LEU A 32 -9.75 -4.84 -5.91
N VAL A 33 -9.21 -4.54 -4.72
CA VAL A 33 -8.83 -3.18 -4.32
C VAL A 33 -7.78 -2.64 -5.28
N PHE A 34 -6.75 -3.44 -5.59
CA PHE A 34 -5.69 -3.06 -6.52
C PHE A 34 -6.16 -2.98 -7.97
N MET A 35 -7.10 -3.83 -8.38
CA MET A 35 -7.73 -3.77 -9.71
C MET A 35 -8.60 -2.51 -9.91
N SER A 36 -9.13 -1.96 -8.81
CA SER A 36 -9.94 -0.73 -8.83
C SER A 36 -9.08 0.55 -8.86
N LEU A 37 -7.75 0.42 -8.71
CA LEU A 37 -6.83 1.55 -8.74
C LEU A 37 -6.39 1.90 -10.16
N SER A 38 -6.11 3.18 -10.36
CA SER A 38 -5.44 3.64 -11.58
C SER A 38 -3.94 3.33 -11.53
N LEU A 39 -3.28 3.30 -12.70
CA LEU A 39 -1.86 3.03 -12.82
C LEU A 39 -0.98 3.98 -11.97
N GLN A 40 -1.38 5.25 -11.87
CA GLN A 40 -0.69 6.23 -11.03
C GLN A 40 -0.83 5.93 -9.54
N GLN A 41 -2.02 5.50 -9.11
CA GLN A 41 -2.22 5.10 -7.72
C GLN A 41 -1.44 3.83 -7.41
N LEU A 42 -1.47 2.83 -8.31
CA LEU A 42 -0.69 1.60 -8.15
C LEU A 42 0.82 1.89 -8.10
N ALA A 43 1.33 2.79 -8.95
CA ALA A 43 2.73 3.20 -8.90
C ALA A 43 3.11 3.84 -7.55
N LYS A 44 2.22 4.67 -6.99
CA LYS A 44 2.38 5.19 -5.62
C LYS A 44 2.31 4.07 -4.58
N SER A 45 1.38 3.13 -4.73
CA SER A 45 1.21 1.95 -3.88
C SER A 45 2.50 1.14 -3.75
N ILE A 46 3.17 0.85 -4.87
CA ILE A 46 4.40 0.06 -4.89
C ILE A 46 5.55 0.76 -4.13
N SER A 47 5.52 2.10 -4.08
CA SER A 47 6.50 2.89 -3.33
C SER A 47 6.21 2.95 -1.83
N PHE A 48 5.01 2.57 -1.37
CA PHE A 48 4.70 2.57 0.06
C PHE A 48 5.43 1.44 0.78
N ARG A 49 5.86 1.79 2.00
CA ARG A 49 6.48 0.89 2.95
C ARG A 49 5.79 1.07 4.29
N ASN A 50 5.50 -0.04 4.96
CA ASN A 50 4.95 -0.01 6.31
C ASN A 50 6.04 0.37 7.32
N GLU A 51 5.70 0.36 8.60
CA GLU A 51 6.62 0.65 9.71
C GLU A 51 7.81 -0.33 9.80
N ASP A 52 7.66 -1.57 9.32
CA ASP A 52 8.74 -2.55 9.17
C ASP A 52 9.58 -2.34 7.89
N GLY A 53 9.31 -1.31 7.09
CA GLY A 53 9.94 -1.11 5.78
C GLY A 53 9.48 -2.10 4.70
N ARG A 54 8.45 -2.88 4.96
CA ARG A 54 7.86 -3.88 4.04
C ARG A 54 6.90 -3.19 3.07
N SER A 55 7.05 -3.50 1.79
CA SER A 55 6.09 -3.07 0.77
C SER A 55 4.82 -3.91 0.78
N LEU A 56 3.79 -3.44 0.08
CA LEU A 56 2.53 -4.19 -0.11
C LEU A 56 2.76 -5.63 -0.56
N LEU A 57 3.70 -5.84 -1.49
CA LEU A 57 4.07 -7.16 -1.98
C LEU A 57 4.71 -8.04 -0.89
N HIS A 58 5.52 -7.47 -0.01
CA HIS A 58 6.09 -8.22 1.11
C HIS A 58 4.99 -8.66 2.08
N VAL A 59 4.02 -7.80 2.34
CA VAL A 59 2.91 -8.09 3.25
C VAL A 59 2.01 -9.18 2.66
N SER A 60 1.56 -9.04 1.40
CA SER A 60 0.77 -10.09 0.75
C SER A 60 1.52 -11.43 0.68
N ALA A 61 2.81 -11.43 0.31
CA ALA A 61 3.62 -12.65 0.31
C ALA A 61 3.80 -13.26 1.72
N SER A 62 3.93 -12.43 2.77
CA SER A 62 4.03 -12.91 4.16
C SER A 62 2.75 -13.59 4.64
N PHE A 63 1.60 -13.15 4.12
CA PHE A 63 0.29 -13.75 4.40
C PHE A 63 -0.07 -14.91 3.45
N GLY A 64 0.82 -15.28 2.52
CA GLY A 64 0.60 -16.38 1.57
C GLY A 64 -0.21 -15.99 0.33
N HIS A 65 -0.36 -14.69 0.07
CA HIS A 65 -1.04 -14.15 -1.10
C HIS A 65 -0.01 -13.83 -2.19
N SER A 66 0.28 -14.83 -3.02
CA SER A 66 1.27 -14.77 -4.11
C SER A 66 0.67 -14.54 -5.50
N GLN A 67 -0.64 -14.29 -5.61
CA GLN A 67 -1.37 -14.17 -6.88
C GLN A 67 -1.95 -12.77 -7.11
#